data_AF-A0A921B6D4-F1
#
_entry.id   AF-A0A921B6D4-F1
#
_cell.length_a   1.000
_cell.length_b   1.000
_cell.length_c   1.000
_cell.angle_alpha   90.00
_cell.angle_beta   90.00
_cell.angle_gamma   90.00
#
_symmetry.space_group_name_H-M   'P 1'
#
loop_
_entity.id
_entity.type
_entity.pdbx_description
1 polymer ?
#
loop_
_entity_poly.entity_id
_entity_poly.type
_entity_poly.pdbx_seq_one_letter_code
_entity_poly.pdbx_strand_id
1 'polypeptide(L)'
;MEESPHSDSLERAQALIDKSNRPLVVVGADVATTGATEELMTFVEAIGATVISNMDARGIFPESHPRCAGVMVGELHPKHT
;
A
#
# COMPACT_ATOMS: atom_id res chain seq x y z
N MET A 1 -7.59 -6.56 -20.59
CA MET A 1 -7.62 -7.90 -19.97
C MET A 1 -6.58 -7.83 -18.88
N GLU A 2 -7.00 -7.93 -17.62
CA GLU A 2 -6.07 -7.84 -16.50
C GLU A 2 -5.21 -9.10 -16.49
N GLU A 3 -3.89 -8.95 -16.64
CA GLU A 3 -2.96 -10.08 -16.58
C GLU A 3 -2.56 -10.33 -15.12
N SER A 4 -2.66 -11.58 -14.69
CA SER A 4 -2.16 -11.98 -13.38
C SER A 4 -0.62 -11.89 -13.35
N PRO A 5 -0.02 -11.45 -12.22
CA PRO A 5 1.43 -11.33 -12.11
C PRO A 5 2.11 -12.68 -12.32
N HIS A 6 3.27 -12.67 -12.99
CA HIS A 6 4.09 -13.87 -13.18
C HIS A 6 4.59 -14.42 -11.83
N SER A 7 4.62 -15.75 -11.70
CA SER A 7 5.07 -16.47 -10.49
C SER A 7 6.43 -15.99 -9.98
N ASP A 8 7.39 -15.83 -10.87
CA ASP A 8 8.76 -15.42 -10.54
C ASP A 8 8.83 -14.03 -9.90
N SER A 9 7.93 -13.13 -10.29
CA SER A 9 7.84 -11.80 -9.69
C SER A 9 7.26 -11.86 -8.28
N LEU A 10 6.27 -12.74 -8.06
CA LEU A 10 5.66 -12.94 -6.75
C LEU A 10 6.64 -13.57 -5.76
N GLU A 11 7.40 -14.60 -6.17
CA GLU A 11 8.44 -15.23 -5.33
C GLU A 11 9.53 -14.22 -4.93
N ARG A 12 9.96 -13.36 -5.86
CA ARG A 12 10.92 -12.30 -5.55
C ARG A 12 10.35 -11.28 -4.56
N ALA A 13 9.11 -10.87 -4.74
CA ALA A 13 8.45 -9.93 -3.83
C ALA A 13 8.34 -10.51 -2.42
N GLN A 14 7.92 -11.77 -2.29
CA GLN A 14 7.88 -12.48 -1.02
C GLN A 14 9.24 -12.53 -0.35
N ALA A 15 10.29 -12.95 -1.07
CA ALA A 15 11.64 -13.01 -0.52
C ALA A 15 12.20 -11.65 -0.06
N LEU A 16 11.76 -10.55 -0.69
CA LEU A 16 12.12 -9.19 -0.25
C LEU A 16 11.34 -8.78 1.02
N ILE A 17 10.05 -9.11 1.08
CA ILE A 17 9.21 -8.84 2.25
C ILE A 17 9.73 -9.61 3.47
N ASP A 18 10.05 -10.90 3.33
CA ASP A 18 10.56 -11.76 4.40
C ASP A 18 11.89 -11.27 4.99
N LYS A 19 12.73 -10.62 4.15
CA LYS A 19 14.00 -10.03 4.58
C LYS A 19 13.87 -8.62 5.14
N SER A 20 12.69 -8.01 5.07
CA SER A 20 12.46 -6.64 5.51
C SER A 20 12.25 -6.56 7.02
N ASN A 21 12.86 -5.57 7.67
CA ASN A 21 12.71 -5.38 9.12
C ASN A 21 11.55 -4.42 9.47
N ARG A 22 11.19 -3.50 8.55
CA ARG A 22 10.16 -2.48 8.75
C ARG A 22 9.44 -2.20 7.42
N PRO A 23 8.59 -3.15 6.94
CA PRO A 23 7.92 -3.00 5.66
C PRO A 23 6.92 -1.83 5.68
N LEU A 24 6.83 -1.14 4.55
CA LEU A 24 5.88 -0.07 4.28
C LEU A 24 5.09 -0.41 3.02
N VAL A 25 3.77 -0.34 3.09
CA VAL A 25 2.87 -0.51 1.94
C VAL A 25 2.35 0.85 1.51
N VAL A 26 2.48 1.15 0.22
CA VAL A 26 1.87 2.33 -0.41
C VAL A 26 0.60 1.88 -1.12
N VAL A 27 -0.55 2.40 -0.69
CA VAL A 27 -1.86 2.01 -1.21
C VAL A 27 -2.28 2.97 -2.32
N GLY A 28 -2.67 2.39 -3.45
CA GLY A 28 -3.27 3.09 -4.60
C GLY A 28 -4.79 2.90 -4.66
N ALA A 29 -5.44 3.67 -5.53
CA ALA A 29 -6.90 3.68 -5.67
C ALA A 29 -7.47 2.35 -6.17
N ASP A 30 -6.65 1.54 -6.84
CA ASP A 30 -7.07 0.27 -7.46
C ASP A 30 -7.61 -0.72 -6.44
N VAL A 31 -7.14 -0.66 -5.19
CA VAL A 31 -7.69 -1.51 -4.10
C VAL A 31 -9.19 -1.30 -3.94
N ALA A 32 -9.68 -0.07 -4.05
CA ALA A 32 -11.11 0.21 -3.99
C ALA A 32 -11.84 -0.21 -5.28
N THR A 33 -11.22 0.01 -6.45
CA THR A 33 -11.86 -0.29 -7.74
C THR A 33 -11.99 -1.79 -7.99
N THR A 34 -11.07 -2.59 -7.45
CA THR A 34 -11.11 -4.07 -7.51
C THR A 34 -11.79 -4.71 -6.30
N GLY A 35 -12.19 -3.92 -5.29
CA GLY A 35 -12.82 -4.42 -4.07
C GLY A 35 -11.87 -5.18 -3.13
N ALA A 36 -10.56 -4.99 -3.23
CA ALA A 36 -9.53 -5.75 -2.53
C ALA A 36 -9.20 -5.22 -1.11
N THR A 37 -10.15 -4.53 -0.46
CA THR A 37 -9.93 -3.85 0.83
C THR A 37 -9.66 -4.85 1.97
N GLU A 38 -10.36 -5.99 1.98
CA GLU A 38 -10.19 -7.04 3.00
C GLU A 38 -8.85 -7.77 2.83
N GLU A 39 -8.44 -8.02 1.59
CA GLU A 39 -7.16 -8.61 1.22
C GLU A 39 -6.01 -7.69 1.60
N LEU A 40 -6.14 -6.38 1.36
CA LEU A 40 -5.17 -5.39 1.82
C LEU A 40 -5.00 -5.44 3.34
N MET A 41 -6.11 -5.47 4.10
CA MET A 41 -6.09 -5.54 5.56
C MET A 41 -5.35 -6.78 6.03
N THR A 42 -5.73 -7.95 5.51
CA THR A 42 -5.12 -9.24 5.83
C THR A 42 -3.62 -9.24 5.53
N PHE A 43 -3.24 -8.73 4.36
CA PHE A 43 -1.84 -8.66 3.93
C PHE A 43 -1.01 -7.76 4.86
N VAL A 44 -1.48 -6.54 5.15
CA VAL A 44 -0.79 -5.57 6.01
C VAL A 44 -0.60 -6.12 7.42
N GLU A 45 -1.61 -6.78 7.98
CA GLU A 45 -1.52 -7.40 9.29
C GLU A 45 -0.52 -8.56 9.31
N ALA A 46 -0.57 -9.43 8.30
CA ALA A 46 0.29 -10.60 8.20
C ALA A 46 1.79 -10.24 8.13
N ILE A 47 2.15 -9.24 7.31
CA ILE A 47 3.54 -8.82 7.14
C ILE A 47 3.97 -7.78 8.19
N GLY A 48 3.03 -7.32 9.01
CA GLY A 48 3.29 -6.30 10.02
C GLY A 48 3.73 -4.95 9.44
N ALA A 49 3.23 -4.57 8.28
CA ALA A 49 3.62 -3.32 7.61
C ALA A 49 3.00 -2.08 8.24
N THR A 50 3.64 -0.94 8.00
CA THR A 50 3.01 0.38 8.08
C THR A 50 2.36 0.70 6.73
N VAL A 51 1.27 1.48 6.74
CA VAL A 51 0.52 1.84 5.54
C VAL A 51 0.55 3.34 5.32
N ILE A 52 0.84 3.75 4.09
CA ILE A 52 0.56 5.11 3.60
C ILE A 52 -0.33 5.03 2.37
N SER A 53 -1.33 5.90 2.28
CA SER A 53 -2.17 6.02 1.09
C SER A 53 -1.64 7.12 0.18
N ASN A 54 -1.75 6.96 -1.13
CA ASN A 54 -1.71 8.12 -2.01
C ASN A 54 -3.01 8.94 -1.85
N MET A 55 -3.07 10.11 -2.49
CA MET A 55 -4.23 11.00 -2.36
C MET A 55 -5.54 10.37 -2.83
N ASP A 56 -5.50 9.60 -3.91
CA ASP A 56 -6.67 8.94 -4.50
C ASP A 56 -7.13 7.70 -3.69
N ALA A 57 -6.26 7.17 -2.82
CA ALA A 57 -6.51 6.02 -1.96
C ALA A 57 -6.87 6.41 -0.52
N ARG A 58 -7.14 7.70 -0.26
CA ARG A 58 -7.53 8.16 1.07
C ARG A 58 -8.80 7.44 1.53
N GLY A 59 -8.79 6.94 2.76
CA GLY A 59 -9.93 6.25 3.35
C GLY A 59 -10.12 4.79 2.92
N ILE A 60 -9.31 4.27 1.98
CA ILE A 60 -9.34 2.83 1.63
C ILE A 60 -8.86 1.98 2.81
N PHE A 61 -7.71 2.34 3.39
CA PHE A 61 -7.24 1.74 4.63
C PHE A 61 -7.77 2.56 5.82
N PRO A 62 -8.30 1.94 6.90
CA PRO A 62 -8.88 2.69 8.01
C PRO A 62 -7.87 3.64 8.66
N GLU A 63 -8.12 4.95 8.63
CA GLU A 63 -7.18 5.94 9.17
C GLU A 63 -7.01 5.87 10.69
N SER A 64 -7.96 5.24 11.40
CA SER A 64 -7.87 4.96 12.84
C SER A 64 -7.01 3.73 13.17
N HIS A 65 -6.62 2.94 12.17
CA HIS A 65 -5.86 1.71 12.39
C HIS A 65 -4.43 2.04 12.85
N PRO A 66 -3.86 1.34 13.86
CA PRO A 66 -2.52 1.65 14.40
C PRO A 66 -1.38 1.52 13.39
N ARG A 67 -1.62 0.84 12.26
CA ARG A 67 -0.65 0.71 11.15
C ARG A 67 -0.77 1.82 10.10
N CYS A 68 -1.77 2.68 10.18
CA CYS A 68 -1.90 3.81 9.26
C CYS A 68 -0.94 4.94 9.65
N ALA A 69 -0.10 5.38 8.71
CA ALA A 69 0.81 6.51 8.85
C ALA A 69 0.37 7.75 8.05
N GLY A 70 -0.81 7.72 7.44
CA GLY A 70 -1.43 8.87 6.78
C GLY A 70 -1.37 8.85 5.26
N VAL A 71 -1.56 10.03 4.66
CA VAL A 71 -1.69 10.22 3.21
C VAL A 71 -0.47 10.96 2.66
N MET A 72 0.17 10.37 1.66
CA MET A 72 1.26 10.97 0.90
C MET A 72 0.70 11.90 -0.18
N VAL A 73 1.09 13.18 -0.12
CA VAL A 73 0.61 14.26 -1.00
C VAL A 73 1.64 14.73 -2.03
N GLY A 74 2.76 14.01 -2.18
CA GLY A 74 3.85 14.35 -3.10
C GLY A 74 4.69 15.55 -2.64
N GLU A 75 5.62 15.99 -3.48
CA GLU A 75 6.43 17.19 -3.23
C GLU A 75 5.63 18.46 -3.53
N LEU A 76 5.39 19.26 -2.50
CA LEU A 76 4.88 20.61 -2.67
C LEU A 76 6.05 21.54 -3.03
N HIS A 77 6.19 21.92 -4.29
CA HIS A 77 7.04 23.04 -4.68
C HIS A 77 6.23 24.33 -4.60
N PRO A 78 6.35 25.15 -3.54
CA PRO A 78 5.68 26.43 -3.49
C PRO A 78 6.20 27.30 -4.64
N LYS A 79 5.32 27.65 -5.58
CA LYS A 79 5.64 28.67 -6.58
C LYS A 79 5.76 30.00 -5.83
N HIS A 80 6.98 30.47 -5.60
CA HIS A 80 7.21 31.87 -5.26
C HIS A 80 6.65 32.71 -6.42
N THR A 81 5.59 33.47 -6.14
CA THR A 81 5.01 34.44 -7.08
C THR A 81 5.38 35.83 -6.60
#